data_AF-A0A352M8S1-F1
#
_entry.id   AF-A0A352M8S1-F1
#
_cell.length_a   1.000
_cell.length_b   1.000
_cell.length_c   1.000
_cell.angle_alpha   90.00
_cell.angle_beta   90.00
_cell.angle_gamma   90.00
#
_symmetry.space_group_name_H-M   'P 1'
#
loop_
_entity.id
_entity.type
_entity.pdbx_description
1 polymer ?
#
loop_
_entity_poly.entity_id
_entity_poly.type
_entity_poly.pdbx_seq_one_letter_code
_entity_poly.pdbx_strand_id
1 'polypeptide(L)'
;KKLNEITALNLPIDIIATSHGVIWRDNPMQIVERYAKWADNYQENQISVLYATMWSGTKTLAEKIAEGIRKADPGVKIKLMNITKSDMNDLVTEVFRSKMVVMGSPTIGNSILPPVAGFIHMLKELKFKNKKAASFGCYGWSGESVKVLNEAMAGAGFQIVGEGFRNQWNPDAKMQSEAVEYGMKIMSA
;
A
#
# COMPACT_ATOMS: atom_id res chain seq x y z
N LYS A 1 11.34 20.59 -9.14
CA LYS A 1 11.28 22.06 -9.36
C LYS A 1 12.06 22.83 -8.30
N LYS A 2 11.67 22.77 -7.01
CA LYS A 2 12.36 23.57 -5.96
C LYS A 2 13.83 23.20 -5.73
N LEU A 3 14.16 21.91 -5.79
CA LEU A 3 15.56 21.46 -5.71
C LEU A 3 16.41 22.06 -6.84
N ASN A 4 15.90 22.05 -8.08
CA ASN A 4 16.60 22.64 -9.23
C ASN A 4 16.82 24.14 -9.05
N GLU A 5 15.83 24.87 -8.49
CA GLU A 5 16.00 26.30 -8.17
C GLU A 5 17.13 26.51 -7.16
N ILE A 6 17.20 25.69 -6.12
CA ILE A 6 18.26 25.78 -5.09
C ILE A 6 19.62 25.45 -5.68
N THR A 7 19.72 24.39 -6.48
CA THR A 7 20.97 24.00 -7.16
C THR A 7 21.45 25.09 -8.12
N ALA A 8 20.54 25.79 -8.80
CA ALA A 8 20.88 26.87 -9.73
C ALA A 8 21.47 28.12 -9.05
N LEU A 9 21.27 28.30 -7.74
CA LEU A 9 21.88 29.40 -6.99
C LEU A 9 23.39 29.20 -6.75
N ASN A 10 23.92 27.99 -6.99
CA ASN A 10 25.32 27.64 -6.86
C ASN A 10 25.94 28.05 -5.51
N LEU A 11 25.16 27.92 -4.43
CA LEU A 11 25.59 28.24 -3.07
C LEU A 11 26.39 27.07 -2.48
N PRO A 12 27.56 27.31 -1.86
CA PRO A 12 28.22 26.29 -1.05
C PRO A 12 27.35 25.99 0.19
N ILE A 13 27.05 24.70 0.41
CA ILE A 13 26.24 24.24 1.54
C ILE A 13 27.10 23.35 2.43
N ASP A 14 27.57 23.91 3.54
CA ASP A 14 28.39 23.19 4.53
C ASP A 14 27.55 22.55 5.64
N ILE A 15 26.40 23.15 5.96
CA ILE A 15 25.51 22.70 7.04
C ILE A 15 24.05 22.86 6.62
N ILE A 16 23.22 21.85 6.94
CA ILE A 16 21.76 21.97 6.92
C ILE A 16 21.22 21.80 8.35
N ALA A 17 20.74 22.90 8.93
CA ALA A 17 20.12 22.92 10.25
C ALA A 17 18.59 22.96 10.11
N THR A 18 17.95 21.79 10.22
CA THR A 18 16.49 21.65 10.14
C THR A 18 15.81 22.10 11.44
N SER A 19 14.51 22.42 11.39
CA SER A 19 13.74 22.80 12.59
C SER A 19 13.50 21.65 13.58
N HIS A 20 13.66 20.41 13.11
CA HIS A 20 13.47 19.20 13.90
C HIS A 20 14.61 18.21 13.64
N GLY A 21 15.00 17.50 14.70
CA GLY A 21 15.97 16.41 14.63
C GLY A 21 17.42 16.89 14.62
N VAL A 22 18.24 16.22 13.81
CA VAL A 22 19.69 16.40 13.76
C VAL A 22 20.11 17.51 12.79
N ILE A 23 21.30 18.06 13.03
CA ILE A 23 21.96 18.98 12.09
C ILE A 23 22.87 18.17 11.17
N TRP A 24 22.73 18.35 9.86
CA TRP A 24 23.58 17.72 8.85
C TRP A 24 24.85 18.55 8.66
N ARG A 25 25.94 18.14 9.31
CA ARG A 25 27.26 18.79 9.25
C ARG A 25 28.33 17.99 8.52
N ASP A 26 28.10 16.69 8.34
CA ASP A 26 28.96 15.79 7.59
C ASP A 26 28.17 15.29 6.38
N ASN A 27 28.70 15.53 5.17
CA ASN A 27 28.02 15.35 3.89
C ASN A 27 26.54 15.83 3.91
N PRO A 28 26.27 17.15 4.05
CA PRO A 28 24.90 17.67 4.16
C PRO A 28 24.04 17.37 2.93
N MET A 29 24.64 17.21 1.76
CA MET A 29 23.90 16.96 0.52
C MET A 29 23.25 15.57 0.47
N GLN A 30 23.64 14.62 1.34
CA GLN A 30 23.04 13.29 1.39
C GLN A 30 21.51 13.32 1.57
N ILE A 31 20.99 14.23 2.41
CA ILE A 31 19.55 14.31 2.66
C ILE A 31 18.84 14.97 1.48
N VAL A 32 19.50 15.90 0.79
CA VAL A 32 18.97 16.55 -0.42
C VAL A 32 18.82 15.52 -1.54
N GLU A 33 19.82 14.66 -1.74
CA GLU A 33 19.76 13.56 -2.71
C GLU A 33 18.65 12.55 -2.38
N ARG A 34 18.49 12.21 -1.09
CA ARG A 34 17.38 11.35 -0.65
C ARG A 34 16.02 12.00 -0.92
N TYR A 35 15.89 13.29 -0.62
CA TYR A 35 14.67 14.03 -0.88
C TYR A 35 14.35 14.10 -2.38
N ALA A 36 15.38 14.28 -3.23
CA ALA A 36 15.23 14.21 -4.68
C ALA A 36 14.66 12.86 -5.13
N LYS A 37 15.22 11.75 -4.63
CA LYS A 37 14.73 10.39 -4.91
C LYS A 37 13.32 10.18 -4.40
N TRP A 38 13.00 10.67 -3.20
CA TRP A 38 11.68 10.51 -2.58
C TRP A 38 10.58 11.31 -3.27
N ALA A 39 10.91 12.51 -3.75
CA ALA A 39 9.99 13.37 -4.47
C ALA A 39 9.66 12.85 -5.89
N ASP A 40 10.53 12.02 -6.47
CA ASP A 40 10.35 11.46 -7.81
C ASP A 40 9.53 10.16 -7.80
N ASN A 41 8.26 10.27 -7.38
CA ASN A 41 7.28 9.17 -7.38
C ASN A 41 7.84 7.86 -6.80
N TYR A 42 8.56 7.97 -5.68
CA TYR A 42 9.39 6.90 -5.14
C TYR A 42 8.64 5.60 -4.89
N GLN A 43 9.31 4.49 -5.23
CA GLN A 43 8.88 3.12 -4.96
C GLN A 43 10.07 2.17 -5.09
N GLU A 44 10.00 1.06 -4.37
CA GLU A 44 10.94 -0.05 -4.39
C GLU A 44 10.26 -1.29 -5.00
N ASN A 45 11.00 -2.40 -5.15
CA ASN A 45 10.40 -3.70 -5.43
C ASN A 45 9.69 -4.26 -4.18
N GLN A 46 8.67 -3.53 -3.71
CA GLN A 46 7.90 -3.84 -2.52
C GLN A 46 6.40 -3.77 -2.79
N ILE A 47 5.63 -4.67 -2.17
CA ILE A 47 4.18 -4.68 -2.19
C ILE A 47 3.65 -4.76 -0.76
N SER A 48 2.72 -3.88 -0.43
CA SER A 48 2.04 -3.87 0.87
C SER A 48 0.69 -4.56 0.75
N VAL A 49 0.52 -5.69 1.41
CA VAL A 49 -0.76 -6.40 1.57
C VAL A 49 -1.35 -5.98 2.92
N LEU A 50 -2.27 -5.03 2.87
CA LEU A 50 -2.82 -4.37 4.05
C LEU A 50 -4.28 -4.78 4.22
N TYR A 51 -4.69 -5.17 5.42
CA TYR A 51 -6.05 -5.63 5.63
C TYR A 51 -6.58 -5.34 7.03
N ALA A 52 -7.90 -5.41 7.17
CA ALA A 52 -8.55 -5.62 8.46
C ALA A 52 -9.50 -6.83 8.37
N THR A 53 -9.81 -7.45 9.50
CA THR A 53 -10.68 -8.64 9.54
C THR A 53 -11.44 -8.71 10.87
N MET A 54 -12.62 -9.34 10.85
CA MET A 54 -13.41 -9.64 12.05
C MET A 54 -13.24 -11.11 12.47
N TRP A 55 -13.38 -12.04 11.51
CA TRP A 55 -13.42 -13.49 11.76
C TRP A 55 -12.27 -14.25 11.07
N SER A 56 -11.16 -13.57 10.79
CA SER A 56 -9.95 -14.13 10.16
C SER A 56 -10.09 -14.66 8.72
N GLY A 57 -11.28 -14.69 8.12
CA GLY A 57 -11.44 -15.03 6.70
C GLY A 57 -10.59 -14.14 5.78
N THR A 58 -10.75 -12.80 5.89
CA THR A 58 -9.94 -11.85 5.11
C THR A 58 -8.44 -11.96 5.43
N LYS A 59 -8.07 -12.30 6.68
CA LYS A 59 -6.66 -12.56 7.04
C LYS A 59 -6.11 -13.75 6.24
N THR A 60 -6.86 -14.84 6.19
CA THR A 60 -6.47 -16.05 5.46
C THR A 60 -6.28 -15.74 3.97
N LEU A 61 -7.18 -14.95 3.38
CA LEU A 61 -7.01 -14.47 2.00
C LEU A 61 -5.74 -13.63 1.84
N ALA A 62 -5.47 -12.70 2.75
CA ALA A 62 -4.28 -11.85 2.69
C ALA A 62 -2.99 -12.69 2.69
N GLU A 63 -2.92 -13.72 3.54
CA GLU A 63 -1.80 -14.66 3.61
C GLU A 63 -1.64 -15.46 2.31
N LYS A 64 -2.73 -15.93 1.71
CA LYS A 64 -2.70 -16.68 0.43
C LYS A 64 -2.38 -15.81 -0.77
N ILE A 65 -2.87 -14.58 -0.81
CA ILE A 65 -2.50 -13.61 -1.85
C ILE A 65 -1.02 -13.28 -1.75
N ALA A 66 -0.48 -13.08 -0.53
CA ALA A 66 0.95 -12.88 -0.31
C ALA A 66 1.79 -14.09 -0.77
N GLU A 67 1.30 -15.32 -0.57
CA GLU A 67 1.90 -16.54 -1.12
C GLU A 67 1.96 -16.51 -2.65
N GLY A 68 0.85 -16.13 -3.30
CA GLY A 68 0.77 -15.98 -4.76
C GLY A 68 1.74 -14.95 -5.33
N ILE A 69 1.79 -13.76 -4.71
CA ILE A 69 2.73 -12.68 -5.08
C ILE A 69 4.18 -13.18 -5.00
N ARG A 70 4.54 -13.89 -3.91
CA ARG A 70 5.90 -14.42 -3.72
C ARG A 70 6.26 -15.48 -4.76
N LYS A 71 5.31 -16.31 -5.17
CA LYS A 71 5.53 -17.31 -6.23
C LYS A 71 5.76 -16.67 -7.59
N ALA A 72 5.07 -15.56 -7.88
CA ALA A 72 5.22 -14.85 -9.14
C ALA A 72 6.52 -14.01 -9.22
N ASP A 73 6.95 -13.40 -8.12
CA ASP A 73 8.21 -12.66 -8.03
C ASP A 73 8.90 -12.96 -6.68
N PRO A 74 9.84 -13.94 -6.63
CA PRO A 74 10.58 -14.24 -5.41
C PRO A 74 11.45 -13.09 -4.88
N GLY A 75 11.76 -12.10 -5.74
CA GLY A 75 12.57 -10.93 -5.39
C GLY A 75 11.77 -9.77 -4.81
N VAL A 76 10.43 -9.85 -4.81
CA VAL A 76 9.58 -8.79 -4.25
C VAL A 76 9.52 -8.85 -2.74
N LYS A 77 9.71 -7.70 -2.10
CA LYS A 77 9.51 -7.56 -0.65
C LYS A 77 8.02 -7.44 -0.37
N ILE A 78 7.49 -8.30 0.50
CA ILE A 78 6.06 -8.30 0.86
C ILE A 78 5.88 -7.82 2.28
N LYS A 79 5.04 -6.81 2.47
CA LYS A 79 4.61 -6.30 3.77
C LYS A 79 3.17 -6.69 4.02
N LEU A 80 2.97 -7.79 4.74
CA LEU A 80 1.66 -8.28 5.15
C LEU A 80 1.32 -7.72 6.53
N MET A 81 0.34 -6.82 6.62
CA MET A 81 0.06 -6.08 7.87
C MET A 81 -1.44 -5.93 8.11
N ASN A 82 -1.84 -6.09 9.37
CA ASN A 82 -3.19 -5.81 9.83
C ASN A 82 -3.29 -4.35 10.29
N ILE A 83 -4.16 -3.57 9.64
CA ILE A 83 -4.34 -2.14 9.89
C ILE A 83 -4.76 -1.88 11.34
N THR A 84 -5.54 -2.78 11.97
CA THR A 84 -6.00 -2.58 13.35
C THR A 84 -4.97 -2.94 14.43
N LYS A 85 -3.81 -3.46 14.01
CA LYS A 85 -2.73 -3.93 14.90
C LYS A 85 -1.38 -3.30 14.59
N SER A 86 -1.35 -2.30 13.72
CA SER A 86 -0.13 -1.62 13.28
C SER A 86 -0.25 -0.11 13.50
N ASP A 87 0.87 0.57 13.66
CA ASP A 87 0.88 2.03 13.66
C ASP A 87 0.52 2.57 12.27
N MET A 88 -0.25 3.66 12.25
CA MET A 88 -0.76 4.22 11.01
C MET A 88 0.36 4.82 10.14
N ASN A 89 1.38 5.44 10.75
CA ASN A 89 2.49 6.06 10.05
C ASN A 89 3.46 5.01 9.50
N ASP A 90 3.63 3.89 10.22
CA ASP A 90 4.39 2.74 9.72
C ASP A 90 3.74 2.17 8.45
N LEU A 91 2.41 1.99 8.46
CA LEU A 91 1.66 1.55 7.28
C LEU A 91 1.84 2.52 6.09
N VAL A 92 1.75 3.83 6.34
CA VAL A 92 2.00 4.87 5.31
C VAL A 92 3.40 4.77 4.74
N THR A 93 4.39 4.56 5.60
CA THR A 93 5.79 4.43 5.18
C THR A 93 5.99 3.21 4.29
N GLU A 94 5.34 2.09 4.60
CA GLU A 94 5.38 0.91 3.74
C GLU A 94 4.65 1.14 2.41
N VAL A 95 3.52 1.87 2.39
CA VAL A 95 2.84 2.29 1.15
C VAL A 95 3.72 3.21 0.31
N PHE A 96 4.40 4.18 0.93
CA PHE A 96 5.33 5.10 0.26
C PHE A 96 6.42 4.33 -0.49
N ARG A 97 6.98 3.28 0.12
CA ARG A 97 8.00 2.42 -0.50
C ARG A 97 7.45 1.41 -1.50
N SER A 98 6.15 1.11 -1.49
CA SER A 98 5.58 0.04 -2.31
C SER A 98 5.21 0.50 -3.72
N LYS A 99 5.41 -0.37 -4.73
CA LYS A 99 4.91 -0.17 -6.09
C LYS A 99 3.42 -0.51 -6.24
N MET A 100 2.91 -1.33 -5.33
CA MET A 100 1.50 -1.75 -5.29
C MET A 100 1.00 -1.91 -3.85
N VAL A 101 -0.27 -1.60 -3.64
CA VAL A 101 -0.99 -1.89 -2.39
C VAL A 101 -2.14 -2.87 -2.66
N VAL A 102 -2.15 -4.00 -1.96
CA VAL A 102 -3.26 -4.95 -2.00
C VAL A 102 -4.10 -4.75 -0.73
N MET A 103 -5.28 -4.16 -0.88
CA MET A 103 -6.12 -3.72 0.23
C MET A 103 -7.24 -4.71 0.54
N GLY A 104 -7.38 -5.08 1.81
CA GLY A 104 -8.31 -6.11 2.27
C GLY A 104 -9.32 -5.63 3.31
N SER A 105 -10.60 -5.87 3.09
CA SER A 105 -11.64 -5.67 4.12
C SER A 105 -12.78 -6.67 3.92
N PRO A 106 -13.36 -7.23 5.00
CA PRO A 106 -14.67 -7.85 4.87
C PRO A 106 -15.75 -6.80 4.57
N THR A 107 -16.91 -7.26 4.11
CA THR A 107 -18.12 -6.42 4.01
C THR A 107 -18.76 -6.25 5.39
N ILE A 108 -19.01 -4.99 5.78
CA ILE A 108 -19.79 -4.60 6.97
C ILE A 108 -20.68 -3.40 6.62
N GLY A 109 -21.97 -3.47 6.93
CA GLY A 109 -22.92 -2.38 6.63
C GLY A 109 -22.91 -1.93 5.17
N ASN A 110 -22.87 -2.90 4.24
CA ASN A 110 -22.76 -2.67 2.79
C ASN A 110 -21.50 -1.87 2.36
N SER A 111 -20.47 -1.85 3.21
CA SER A 111 -19.23 -1.11 3.03
C SER A 111 -18.04 -1.89 3.59
N ILE A 112 -16.94 -1.19 3.88
CA ILE A 112 -15.68 -1.70 4.42
C ILE A 112 -15.54 -1.38 5.91
N LEU A 113 -14.57 -2.00 6.59
CA LEU A 113 -14.30 -1.71 8.00
C LEU A 113 -13.83 -0.25 8.18
N PRO A 114 -14.35 0.48 9.19
CA PRO A 114 -13.95 1.86 9.49
C PRO A 114 -12.42 2.12 9.53
N PRO A 115 -11.57 1.28 10.14
CA PRO A 115 -10.12 1.49 10.10
C PRO A 115 -9.54 1.48 8.69
N VAL A 116 -10.10 0.68 7.78
CA VAL A 116 -9.66 0.63 6.37
C VAL A 116 -10.09 1.90 5.64
N ALA A 117 -11.33 2.36 5.86
CA ALA A 117 -11.83 3.60 5.28
C ALA A 117 -11.00 4.82 5.73
N GLY A 118 -10.72 4.92 7.04
CA GLY A 118 -9.88 6.00 7.59
C GLY A 118 -8.45 5.97 7.03
N PHE A 119 -7.87 4.78 6.88
CA PHE A 119 -6.54 4.65 6.28
C PHE A 119 -6.52 5.11 4.81
N ILE A 120 -7.49 4.68 3.99
CA ILE A 120 -7.57 5.10 2.58
C ILE A 120 -7.79 6.61 2.46
N HIS A 121 -8.57 7.21 3.36
CA HIS A 121 -8.76 8.66 3.40
C HIS A 121 -7.43 9.39 3.58
N MET A 122 -6.60 8.95 4.53
CA MET A 122 -5.26 9.51 4.72
C MET A 122 -4.36 9.27 3.49
N LEU A 123 -4.41 8.09 2.86
CA LEU A 123 -3.65 7.85 1.61
C LEU A 123 -4.04 8.83 0.49
N LYS A 124 -5.33 9.19 0.40
CA LYS A 124 -5.84 10.18 -0.56
C LYS A 124 -5.26 11.57 -0.30
N GLU A 125 -5.12 11.98 0.95
CA GLU A 125 -4.51 13.27 1.32
C GLU A 125 -3.03 13.34 0.96
N LEU A 126 -2.31 12.23 1.11
CA LEU A 126 -0.89 12.10 0.79
C LEU A 126 -0.59 12.06 -0.72
N LYS A 127 -1.61 11.82 -1.56
CA LYS A 127 -1.55 11.94 -3.03
C LYS A 127 -0.38 11.15 -3.66
N PHE A 128 -0.18 9.91 -3.23
CA PHE A 128 0.82 9.03 -3.83
C PHE A 128 0.68 8.95 -5.35
N LYS A 129 1.82 8.78 -6.03
CA LYS A 129 1.92 8.80 -7.49
C LYS A 129 2.51 7.50 -7.99
N ASN A 130 2.06 7.09 -9.18
CA ASN A 130 2.58 5.93 -9.91
C ASN A 130 2.48 4.60 -9.14
N LYS A 131 1.44 4.45 -8.30
CA LYS A 131 1.22 3.22 -7.51
C LYS A 131 -0.03 2.49 -8.00
N LYS A 132 0.07 1.16 -8.07
CA LYS A 132 -1.05 0.27 -8.39
C LYS A 132 -1.81 -0.14 -7.12
N ALA A 133 -3.07 -0.53 -7.25
CA ALA A 133 -3.84 -1.14 -6.17
C ALA A 133 -4.69 -2.31 -6.63
N ALA A 134 -4.88 -3.28 -5.74
CA ALA A 134 -5.75 -4.43 -5.91
C ALA A 134 -6.56 -4.64 -4.63
N SER A 135 -7.75 -5.22 -4.72
CA SER A 135 -8.67 -5.31 -3.57
C SER A 135 -9.16 -6.72 -3.33
N PHE A 136 -9.39 -7.08 -2.06
CA PHE A 136 -9.95 -8.38 -1.70
C PHE A 136 -10.81 -8.32 -0.44
N GLY A 137 -11.65 -9.33 -0.23
CA GLY A 137 -12.53 -9.34 0.95
C GLY A 137 -13.42 -10.55 1.09
N CYS A 138 -13.73 -10.89 2.35
CA CYS A 138 -14.78 -11.84 2.70
C CYS A 138 -16.14 -11.14 2.85
N TYR A 139 -17.24 -11.85 2.61
CA TYR A 139 -18.59 -11.33 2.85
C TYR A 139 -19.58 -12.42 3.25
N GLY A 140 -20.69 -12.04 3.88
CA GLY A 140 -21.75 -12.98 4.23
C GLY A 140 -22.76 -13.20 3.10
N TRP A 141 -23.34 -12.11 2.58
CA TRP A 141 -24.38 -12.15 1.55
C TRP A 141 -24.14 -11.16 0.40
N SER A 142 -24.19 -9.85 0.64
CA SER A 142 -24.23 -8.82 -0.43
C SER A 142 -22.87 -8.52 -1.07
N GLY A 143 -21.81 -8.42 -0.26
CA GLY A 143 -20.42 -8.47 -0.75
C GLY A 143 -19.90 -7.24 -1.48
N GLU A 144 -20.20 -6.04 -0.98
CA GLU A 144 -19.84 -4.75 -1.58
C GLU A 144 -18.38 -4.31 -1.35
N SER A 145 -17.71 -4.83 -0.32
CA SER A 145 -16.40 -4.37 0.15
C SER A 145 -15.38 -4.17 -0.97
N VAL A 146 -15.22 -5.15 -1.86
CA VAL A 146 -14.24 -5.07 -2.95
C VAL A 146 -14.53 -3.94 -3.93
N LYS A 147 -15.81 -3.69 -4.25
CA LYS A 147 -16.21 -2.57 -5.11
C LYS A 147 -15.88 -1.24 -4.42
N VAL A 148 -16.28 -1.11 -3.15
CA VAL A 148 -16.01 0.09 -2.34
C VAL A 148 -14.50 0.35 -2.21
N LEU A 149 -13.69 -0.68 -2.02
CA LEU A 149 -12.23 -0.57 -1.98
C LEU A 149 -11.65 -0.07 -3.31
N ASN A 150 -12.06 -0.66 -4.44
CA ASN A 150 -11.59 -0.24 -5.74
C ASN A 150 -11.93 1.23 -6.03
N GLU A 151 -13.17 1.65 -5.74
CA GLU A 151 -13.60 3.04 -5.91
C GLU A 151 -12.82 4.00 -5.01
N ALA A 152 -12.63 3.65 -3.73
CA ALA A 152 -11.92 4.47 -2.76
C ALA A 152 -10.42 4.60 -3.11
N MET A 153 -9.77 3.49 -3.49
CA MET A 153 -8.36 3.49 -3.89
C MET A 153 -8.13 4.23 -5.21
N ALA A 154 -9.04 4.09 -6.18
CA ALA A 154 -9.02 4.88 -7.41
C ALA A 154 -9.17 6.38 -7.10
N GLY A 155 -10.10 6.73 -6.20
CA GLY A 155 -10.29 8.09 -5.71
C GLY A 155 -9.11 8.64 -4.90
N ALA A 156 -8.22 7.77 -4.40
CA ALA A 156 -6.95 8.12 -3.75
C ALA A 156 -5.78 8.27 -4.75
N GLY A 157 -6.01 8.00 -6.04
CA GLY A 157 -5.02 8.17 -7.11
C GLY A 157 -4.23 6.90 -7.46
N PHE A 158 -4.64 5.73 -6.96
CA PHE A 158 -4.03 4.45 -7.34
C PHE A 158 -4.62 3.92 -8.65
N GLN A 159 -3.79 3.27 -9.47
CA GLN A 159 -4.26 2.53 -10.64
C GLN A 159 -4.81 1.16 -10.20
N ILE A 160 -6.11 0.94 -10.38
CA ILE A 160 -6.74 -0.35 -10.02
C ILE A 160 -6.33 -1.46 -10.98
N VAL A 161 -5.98 -2.61 -10.42
CA VAL A 161 -5.57 -3.83 -11.13
C VAL A 161 -6.61 -4.92 -10.92
N GLY A 162 -7.29 -5.28 -12.02
CA GLY A 162 -8.34 -6.31 -12.01
C GLY A 162 -9.60 -5.90 -11.24
N GLU A 163 -10.55 -6.82 -11.12
CA GLU A 163 -11.85 -6.56 -10.48
C GLU A 163 -11.83 -6.76 -8.95
N GLY A 164 -10.76 -7.36 -8.43
CA GLY A 164 -10.62 -7.74 -7.02
C GLY A 164 -11.08 -9.18 -6.72
N PHE A 165 -10.76 -9.66 -5.51
CA PHE A 165 -11.04 -11.04 -5.08
C PHE A 165 -12.08 -11.09 -3.97
N ARG A 166 -13.21 -11.76 -4.23
CA ARG A 166 -14.35 -11.86 -3.30
C ARG A 166 -14.51 -13.29 -2.82
N ASN A 167 -14.67 -13.48 -1.52
CA ASN A 167 -14.94 -14.80 -0.93
C ASN A 167 -16.18 -14.76 -0.04
N GLN A 168 -17.12 -15.68 -0.25
CA GLN A 168 -18.25 -15.81 0.67
C GLN A 168 -17.83 -16.61 1.91
N TRP A 169 -18.15 -16.09 3.10
CA TRP A 169 -17.79 -16.65 4.40
C TRP A 169 -16.28 -16.88 4.56
N ASN A 170 -15.90 -17.92 5.31
CA ASN A 170 -14.50 -18.30 5.50
C ASN A 170 -14.01 -19.07 4.26
N PRO A 171 -12.78 -18.81 3.79
CA PRO A 171 -12.27 -19.44 2.58
C PRO A 171 -11.92 -20.91 2.85
N ASP A 172 -12.57 -21.80 2.10
CA ASP A 172 -12.23 -23.22 2.06
C ASP A 172 -10.91 -23.46 1.29
N ALA A 173 -10.50 -24.72 1.16
CA ALA A 173 -9.25 -25.07 0.47
C ALA A 173 -9.23 -24.64 -1.01
N LYS A 174 -10.39 -24.62 -1.66
CA LYS A 174 -10.53 -24.17 -3.05
C LYS A 174 -10.30 -22.66 -3.13
N MET A 175 -11.03 -21.90 -2.32
CA MET A 175 -10.93 -20.44 -2.30
C MET A 175 -9.56 -19.94 -1.83
N GLN A 176 -8.88 -20.69 -0.96
CA GLN A 176 -7.48 -20.43 -0.62
C GLN A 176 -6.54 -20.61 -1.81
N SER A 177 -6.74 -21.65 -2.63
CA SER A 177 -5.97 -21.85 -3.86
C SER A 177 -6.24 -20.75 -4.88
N GLU A 178 -7.49 -20.35 -5.07
CA GLU A 178 -7.85 -19.23 -5.95
C GLU A 178 -7.27 -17.89 -5.46
N ALA A 179 -7.13 -17.69 -4.15
CA ALA A 179 -6.48 -16.51 -3.60
C ALA A 179 -4.97 -16.48 -3.91
N VAL A 180 -4.30 -17.64 -3.95
CA VAL A 180 -2.91 -17.75 -4.43
C VAL A 180 -2.83 -17.40 -5.91
N GLU A 181 -3.72 -17.94 -6.74
CA GLU A 181 -3.76 -17.62 -8.17
C GLU A 181 -4.03 -16.14 -8.42
N TYR A 182 -4.93 -15.53 -7.64
CA TYR A 182 -5.18 -14.09 -7.70
C TYR A 182 -3.91 -13.28 -7.39
N GLY A 183 -3.16 -13.67 -6.36
CA GLY A 183 -1.87 -13.05 -6.01
C GLY A 183 -0.84 -13.14 -7.15
N MET A 184 -0.83 -14.22 -7.92
CA MET A 184 0.02 -14.33 -9.12
C MET A 184 -0.50 -13.42 -10.25
N LYS A 185 -1.81 -13.43 -10.50
CA LYS A 185 -2.43 -12.69 -11.61
C LYS A 185 -2.20 -11.18 -11.52
N ILE A 186 -2.28 -10.61 -10.31
CA ILE A 186 -2.07 -9.16 -10.13
C ILE A 186 -0.62 -8.72 -10.40
N MET A 187 0.34 -9.64 -10.37
CA MET A 187 1.76 -9.34 -10.68
C MET A 187 2.03 -9.21 -12.17
N SER A 188 1.17 -9.80 -13.01
CA SER A 188 1.31 -9.78 -14.48
C SER A 188 0.57 -8.64 -15.16
N ALA A 189 -0.10 -7.76 -14.39
CA ALA A 189 -0.92 -6.66 -14.87
C ALA A 189 -0.30 -5.28 -14.59
#